data_AF-A0A645HFT9-F1
#
_entry.id   AF-A0A645HFT9-F1
#
_cell.length_a   1.000
_cell.length_b   1.000
_cell.length_c   1.000
_cell.angle_alpha   90.00
_cell.angle_beta   90.00
_cell.angle_gamma   90.00
#
_symmetry.space_group_name_H-M   'P 1'
#
loop_
_entity.id
_entity.type
_entity.pdbx_description
1 polymer ?
#
loop_
_entity_poly.entity_id
_entity_poly.type
_entity_poly.pdbx_seq_one_letter_code
_entity_poly.pdbx_strand_id
1 'polypeptide(L)'
;MDKTAVVQKDKKGNIITDPTTKDTELVGLRIDLEKYFKREVYPHVPDAIYAYEYDENKKASATNKEKLGAEFPFTRYFYEYKAPERADDLLTQFTNIESELAAKVAALTGGGH
;
A
#
# COMPACT_ATOMS: atom_id res chain seq x y z
N MET A 1 19.44 -10.17 17.42
CA MET A 1 20.43 -10.74 16.50
C MET A 1 21.81 -10.34 16.96
N ASP A 2 22.72 -11.30 17.03
CA ASP A 2 24.13 -11.02 17.33
C ASP A 2 24.81 -10.48 16.06
N LYS A 3 25.16 -9.19 16.08
CA LYS A 3 25.81 -8.51 14.95
C LYS A 3 27.30 -8.87 14.80
N THR A 4 27.83 -9.71 15.69
CA THR A 4 29.23 -10.16 15.69
C THR A 4 29.40 -11.59 15.18
N ALA A 5 28.29 -12.25 14.81
CA ALA A 5 28.31 -13.60 14.27
C ALA A 5 29.16 -13.68 12.99
N VAL A 6 30.00 -14.71 12.89
CA VAL A 6 30.86 -14.94 11.73
C VAL A 6 30.04 -15.51 10.58
N VAL A 7 30.14 -14.89 9.40
CA VAL A 7 29.49 -15.36 8.17
C VAL A 7 29.91 -16.79 7.84
N GLN A 8 28.93 -17.70 7.82
CA GLN A 8 29.14 -19.11 7.49
C GLN A 8 29.06 -19.35 5.98
N LYS A 9 29.86 -20.29 5.48
CA LYS A 9 29.87 -20.69 4.06
C LYS A 9 29.62 -22.18 3.92
N ASP A 10 28.95 -22.56 2.83
CA ASP A 10 28.77 -23.95 2.45
C ASP A 10 30.07 -24.56 1.91
N LYS A 11 30.06 -25.87 1.60
CA LYS A 11 31.21 -26.58 1.02
C LYS A 11 31.64 -26.04 -0.36
N LYS A 12 30.79 -25.26 -1.02
CA LYS A 12 31.04 -24.64 -2.33
C LYS A 12 31.50 -23.18 -2.21
N GLY A 13 31.60 -22.65 -0.98
CA GLY A 13 32.01 -21.27 -0.70
C GLY A 13 30.88 -20.24 -0.73
N ASN A 14 29.62 -20.66 -0.91
CA ASN A 14 28.47 -19.74 -0.89
C ASN A 14 28.11 -19.39 0.55
N ILE A 15 27.72 -18.13 0.77
CA ILE A 15 27.24 -17.68 2.09
C ILE A 15 25.94 -18.42 2.43
N ILE A 16 25.88 -18.97 3.64
CA ILE A 16 24.66 -19.57 4.17
C ILE A 16 23.80 -18.45 4.75
N THR A 17 22.68 -18.16 4.10
CA THR A 17 21.71 -17.16 4.56
C THR A 17 20.82 -17.73 5.66
N ASP A 18 20.58 -16.96 6.71
CA ASP A 18 19.60 -17.29 7.75
C ASP A 18 18.17 -16.91 7.27
N PRO A 19 17.27 -17.89 7.04
CA PRO A 19 15.92 -17.60 6.55
C PRO A 19 15.09 -16.74 7.50
N THR A 20 15.42 -16.69 8.78
CA THR A 20 14.70 -15.88 9.78
C THR A 20 15.02 -14.39 9.70
N THR A 21 16.10 -14.03 9.00
CA THR A 21 16.54 -12.64 8.76
C THR A 21 15.98 -12.04 7.47
N LYS A 22 15.19 -12.81 6.72
CA LYS A 22 14.68 -12.40 5.41
C LYS A 22 13.74 -11.20 5.55
N ASP A 23 13.99 -10.18 4.73
CA ASP A 23 13.13 -9.01 4.59
C ASP A 23 12.91 -8.66 3.11
N THR A 24 11.97 -7.76 2.83
CA THR A 24 11.63 -7.30 1.48
C THR A 24 11.51 -5.78 1.41
N GLU A 25 12.20 -5.19 0.45
CA GLU A 25 12.18 -3.75 0.16
C GLU A 25 11.50 -3.47 -1.18
N LEU A 26 10.71 -2.40 -1.25
CA LEU A 26 10.12 -1.91 -2.49
C LEU A 26 11.05 -0.89 -3.14
N VAL A 27 11.85 -1.35 -4.09
CA VAL A 27 12.76 -0.48 -4.85
C VAL A 27 12.13 -0.13 -6.20
N GLY A 28 12.13 1.16 -6.55
CA GLY A 28 11.58 1.62 -7.83
C GLY A 28 12.30 0.99 -9.02
N LEU A 29 11.55 0.57 -10.05
CA LEU A 29 12.09 -0.16 -11.23
C LEU A 29 13.27 0.52 -11.95
N ARG A 30 13.37 1.86 -11.89
CA ARG A 30 14.42 2.63 -12.57
C ARG A 30 15.63 2.91 -11.67
N ILE A 31 15.63 2.39 -10.44
CA ILE A 31 16.70 2.60 -9.48
C ILE A 31 17.71 1.45 -9.63
N ASP A 32 18.99 1.80 -9.74
CA ASP A 32 20.08 0.83 -9.65
C ASP A 32 20.13 0.23 -8.24
N LEU A 33 20.02 -1.10 -8.15
CA LEU A 33 19.91 -1.82 -6.87
C LEU A 33 21.16 -1.62 -6.01
N GLU A 34 22.35 -1.72 -6.60
CA GLU A 34 23.61 -1.55 -5.88
C GLU A 34 23.73 -0.14 -5.29
N LYS A 35 23.35 0.89 -6.05
CA LYS A 35 23.30 2.28 -5.58
C LYS A 35 22.28 2.47 -4.45
N TYR A 36 21.12 1.81 -4.53
CA TYR A 36 20.13 1.84 -3.45
C TYR A 36 20.68 1.22 -2.17
N PHE A 37 21.26 0.02 -2.27
CA PHE A 37 21.82 -0.71 -1.12
C PHE A 37 22.95 0.07 -0.45
N LYS A 38 23.85 0.69 -1.22
CA LYS A 38 24.90 1.57 -0.66
C LYS A 38 24.36 2.75 0.13
N ARG A 39 23.20 3.28 -0.24
CA ARG A 39 22.60 4.46 0.39
C ARG A 39 21.74 4.10 1.60
N GLU A 40 20.91 3.06 1.47
CA GLU A 40 19.83 2.78 2.42
C GLU A 40 20.04 1.49 3.24
N VAL A 41 20.87 0.54 2.78
CA VAL A 41 20.96 -0.80 3.42
C VAL A 41 22.31 -1.00 4.10
N TYR A 42 23.42 -0.94 3.35
CA TYR A 42 24.77 -1.22 3.87
C TYR A 42 25.21 -0.34 5.05
N PRO A 43 24.79 0.94 5.19
CA PRO A 43 25.08 1.72 6.39
C PRO A 43 24.49 1.13 7.68
N HIS A 44 23.42 0.33 7.57
CA HIS A 44 22.72 -0.27 8.71
C HIS A 44 22.99 -1.77 8.86
N VAL A 45 23.13 -2.47 7.73
CA VAL A 45 23.38 -3.92 7.63
C VAL A 45 24.48 -4.16 6.58
N PRO A 46 25.77 -4.04 6.96
CA PRO A 46 26.90 -4.07 6.00
C PRO A 46 27.05 -5.39 5.24
N ASP A 47 26.60 -6.49 5.83
CA ASP A 47 26.66 -7.85 5.29
C ASP A 47 25.36 -8.30 4.61
N ALA A 48 24.43 -7.36 4.36
CA ALA A 48 23.20 -7.65 3.66
C ALA A 48 23.45 -8.20 2.25
N ILE A 49 22.62 -9.16 1.85
CA ILE A 49 22.66 -9.77 0.52
C ILE A 49 21.27 -9.62 -0.08
N TYR A 50 21.19 -9.16 -1.33
CA TYR A 50 19.95 -9.16 -2.09
C TYR A 50 19.97 -10.30 -3.11
N ALA A 51 18.80 -10.90 -3.34
CA ALA A 51 18.61 -11.93 -4.34
C ALA A 51 17.31 -11.68 -5.10
N TYR A 52 17.37 -11.78 -6.42
CA TYR A 52 16.17 -11.83 -7.24
C TYR A 52 15.63 -13.26 -7.22
N GLU A 53 14.49 -13.47 -6.58
CA GLU A 53 13.97 -14.82 -6.31
C GLU A 53 13.31 -15.49 -7.51
N TYR A 54 12.93 -14.71 -8.52
CA TYR A 54 12.30 -15.23 -9.73
C TYR A 54 13.34 -15.84 -10.67
N ASP A 55 13.06 -17.06 -11.12
CA ASP A 55 13.84 -17.79 -12.11
C ASP A 55 12.92 -18.21 -13.26
N GLU A 56 13.17 -17.64 -14.43
CA GLU A 56 12.41 -17.89 -15.67
C GLU A 56 12.43 -19.36 -16.12
N ASN A 57 13.46 -20.12 -15.73
CA ASN A 57 13.62 -21.52 -16.11
C ASN A 57 12.87 -22.48 -15.18
N LYS A 58 12.34 -21.98 -14.06
CA LYS A 58 11.57 -22.77 -13.10
C LYS A 58 10.07 -22.64 -13.35
N LYS A 59 9.32 -23.70 -13.06
CA LYS A 59 7.85 -23.68 -13.14
C LYS A 59 7.28 -22.61 -12.21
N ALA A 60 6.25 -21.90 -12.66
CA ALA A 60 5.52 -20.94 -11.84
C ALA A 60 4.97 -21.62 -10.57
N SER A 61 5.21 -20.99 -9.42
CA SER A 61 4.75 -21.47 -8.12
C SER A 61 4.52 -20.29 -7.16
N ALA A 62 4.05 -20.56 -5.94
CA ALA A 62 3.91 -19.54 -4.91
C ALA A 62 5.25 -18.85 -4.57
N THR A 63 6.37 -19.57 -4.71
CA THR A 63 7.73 -19.08 -4.42
C THR A 63 8.51 -18.66 -5.67
N ASN A 64 8.13 -19.14 -6.85
CA ASN A 64 8.72 -18.76 -8.13
C ASN A 64 7.68 -18.06 -9.02
N LYS A 65 7.55 -16.75 -8.81
CA LYS A 65 6.69 -15.88 -9.61
C LYS A 65 7.37 -14.54 -9.80
N GLU A 66 7.18 -13.94 -10.97
CA GLU A 66 7.64 -12.59 -11.26
C GLU A 66 7.06 -11.63 -10.22
N LYS A 67 7.91 -10.81 -9.59
CA LYS A 67 7.49 -9.81 -8.60
C LYS A 67 7.60 -8.37 -9.14
N LEU A 68 7.74 -8.23 -10.45
CA LEU A 68 7.66 -6.93 -11.12
C LEU A 68 6.21 -6.45 -11.12
N GLY A 69 5.96 -5.36 -10.41
CA GLY A 69 4.67 -4.69 -10.36
C GLY A 69 4.87 -3.20 -10.15
N ALA A 70 3.86 -2.42 -10.50
CA ALA A 70 3.81 -1.00 -10.17
C ALA A 70 2.63 -0.79 -9.22
N GLU A 71 2.91 -0.28 -8.02
CA GLU A 71 1.86 0.31 -7.21
C GLU A 71 1.69 1.76 -7.67
N PHE A 72 0.49 2.08 -8.13
CA PHE A 72 0.13 3.45 -8.49
C PHE A 72 -0.74 4.00 -7.37
N PRO A 73 -0.19 4.83 -6.45
CA PRO A 73 -0.94 5.29 -5.30
C PRO A 73 -1.90 6.40 -5.75
N PHE A 74 -3.01 5.98 -6.35
CA PHE A 74 -4.05 6.85 -6.92
C PHE A 74 -4.49 7.90 -5.91
N THR A 75 -4.75 7.48 -4.67
CA THR A 75 -5.17 8.41 -3.60
C THR A 75 -4.08 9.39 -3.17
N ARG A 76 -2.80 9.10 -3.39
CA ARG A 76 -1.72 10.04 -3.04
C ARG A 76 -1.53 11.11 -4.10
N TYR A 77 -1.64 10.75 -5.38
CA TYR A 77 -1.32 11.66 -6.48
C TYR A 77 -2.55 12.25 -7.18
N PHE A 78 -3.71 11.59 -7.11
CA PHE A 78 -4.92 11.95 -7.84
C PHE A 78 -6.09 12.29 -6.91
N TYR A 79 -5.90 12.24 -5.59
CA TYR A 79 -6.92 12.71 -4.67
C TYR A 79 -6.95 14.23 -4.68
N GLU A 80 -8.06 14.77 -5.17
CA GLU A 80 -8.43 16.17 -5.01
C GLU A 80 -9.38 16.28 -3.81
N TYR A 81 -8.97 17.04 -2.79
CA TYR A 81 -9.83 17.28 -1.64
C TYR A 81 -11.10 18.03 -2.08
N LYS A 82 -12.25 17.43 -1.81
CA LYS A 82 -13.54 18.08 -1.94
C LYS A 82 -14.03 18.46 -0.54
N ALA A 83 -14.18 19.76 -0.31
CA ALA A 83 -14.78 20.23 0.92
C ALA A 83 -16.21 19.69 1.03
N PRO A 84 -16.64 19.22 2.22
CA PRO A 84 -18.02 18.82 2.43
C PRO A 84 -18.96 20.02 2.24
N GLU A 85 -20.21 19.77 1.87
CA GLU A 85 -21.26 20.79 1.84
C GLU A 85 -21.40 21.45 3.22
N ARG A 86 -21.70 22.76 3.25
CA ARG A 86 -21.83 23.49 4.51
C ARG A 86 -23.05 22.99 5.28
N ALA A 87 -22.89 22.84 6.59
CA ALA A 87 -23.96 22.38 7.46
C ALA A 87 -25.21 23.28 7.38
N ASP A 88 -25.04 24.60 7.26
CA ASP A 88 -26.14 25.56 7.15
C ASP A 88 -26.96 25.36 5.86
N ASP A 89 -26.29 25.05 4.75
CA ASP A 89 -26.94 24.80 3.46
C ASP A 89 -27.73 23.48 3.51
N LEU A 90 -27.12 22.44 4.09
CA LEU A 90 -27.76 21.14 4.31
C LEU A 90 -28.97 21.26 5.24
N LEU A 91 -28.87 22.05 6.31
CA LEU A 91 -29.98 22.30 7.23
C LEU A 91 -31.13 23.02 6.53
N THR A 92 -30.83 24.03 5.72
CA THR A 92 -31.82 24.76 4.93
C THR A 92 -32.54 23.81 3.97
N GLN A 93 -31.79 23.00 3.21
CA GLN A 93 -32.35 21.98 2.31
C GLN A 93 -33.24 21.00 3.07
N PHE A 94 -32.78 20.49 4.22
CA PHE A 94 -33.53 19.58 5.07
C PHE A 94 -34.87 20.20 5.53
N THR A 95 -34.86 21.43 6.03
CA THR A 95 -36.07 22.12 6.50
C THR A 95 -37.09 22.39 5.39
N ASN A 96 -36.60 22.68 4.17
CA ASN A 96 -37.47 22.87 3.01
C ASN A 96 -38.16 21.56 2.63
N ILE A 97 -37.40 20.46 2.57
CA ILE A 97 -37.94 19.12 2.28
C ILE A 97 -38.97 18.71 3.33
N GLU A 98 -38.68 18.90 4.63
CA GLU A 98 -39.61 18.64 5.72
C GLU A 98 -40.91 19.45 5.58
N SER A 99 -40.80 20.73 5.24
CA SER A 99 -41.96 21.62 5.05
C SER A 99 -42.82 21.20 3.86
N GLU A 100 -42.20 20.85 2.73
CA GLU A 100 -42.91 20.34 1.56
C GLU A 100 -43.59 19.00 1.84
N LEU A 101 -42.92 18.12 2.59
CA LEU A 101 -43.49 16.84 2.99
C LEU A 101 -44.69 17.04 3.91
N ALA A 102 -44.58 17.89 4.92
CA ALA A 102 -45.66 18.20 5.84
C ALA A 102 -46.89 18.77 5.10
N ALA A 103 -46.67 19.67 4.14
CA ALA A 103 -47.75 20.22 3.31
C ALA A 103 -48.46 19.14 2.48
N LYS A 104 -47.71 18.21 1.87
CA LYS A 104 -48.28 17.09 1.10
C LYS A 104 -49.07 16.13 1.99
N VAL A 105 -48.54 15.81 3.18
CA VAL A 105 -49.23 14.96 4.16
C VAL A 105 -50.53 15.63 4.61
N ALA A 106 -50.50 16.91 4.98
CA ALA A 106 -51.69 17.65 5.38
C ALA A 106 -52.74 17.73 4.26
N ALA A 107 -52.33 17.87 3.00
CA ALA A 107 -53.26 17.85 1.87
C ALA A 107 -53.93 16.47 1.67
N LEU A 108 -53.20 15.37 1.93
CA LEU A 108 -53.73 14.00 1.83
C LEU A 108 -54.63 13.62 3.02
N THR A 109 -54.30 14.09 4.23
CA THR A 109 -55.01 13.70 5.46
C THR A 109 -56.07 14.71 5.91
N GLY A 110 -55.99 15.97 5.47
CA GLY A 110 -56.89 17.07 5.85
C GLY A 110 -58.13 17.23 4.97
N GLY A 111 -58.30 16.41 3.92
CA GLY A 111 -59.47 16.41 3.03
C GLY A 111 -60.67 15.59 3.51
N GLY A 112 -60.72 15.20 4.79
CA GLY A 112 -61.75 14.35 5.39
C GLY A 112 -62.56 15.04 6.47
N HIS A 113 -63.26 16.13 6.14
CA HIS A 113 -64.41 16.64 6.90
C HIS A 113 -65.47 17.20 5.95
#